data_AF-A0A949VIE1-F1
#
_entry.id   AF-A0A949VIE1-F1
#
_cell.length_a   1.000
_cell.length_b   1.000
_cell.length_c   1.000
_cell.angle_alpha   90.00
_cell.angle_beta   90.00
_cell.angle_gamma   90.00
#
_symmetry.space_group_name_H-M   'P 1'
#
loop_
_entity.id
_entity.type
_entity.pdbx_description
1 polymer ?
#
loop_
_entity_poly.entity_id
_entity_poly.type
_entity_poly.pdbx_seq_one_letter_code
_entity_poly.pdbx_strand_id
1 'polypeptide(L)'
;MAQLLVLVDLIGVLLLELLFLADIRITQDAPATVMPGSETKVTVTVEKGDLSGFAKLQIDLPEGFTCTAIETKGASFTFSDQKAKFIWMALPAQPSFKVSYNLVASATAAGQMPINGRFSYILDNERRTYDLATTTVTVMGDPAVAAATPAPAAPAAPAIDPSNDVVSASGAAPVAAAVPPPVPATPGQGPGGVTVERKVTLVSASELLVEVRIQKGDIRGFGKLQENLPPGFTPMEKNSAQAIFTTQDRIVKFVWLNLPAEPELKVAYKLRANGLPDGDYSVAGEFGYLLNDETQRVPLGVSTFTIGNMAFSALQQDQAKLDPTEAKDTNIALPEKVETTDAARATDTETRPVATRPDPSKGVPAPEKGIAYKVQITAAHREVGREYFAGRHRFHEPFSIERHEGWIKYTTGSFGQYRDARDKRTALVAAGHELPGPFVTAYNNGVRITVQEALMLSGQSWVQ
;
A
#
# COMPACT_ATOMS: atom_id res chain seq x y z
N MET A 1 29.99 60.11 -21.56
CA MET A 1 28.89 60.21 -20.58
C MET A 1 27.88 59.07 -20.71
N ALA A 2 27.29 58.81 -21.88
CA ALA A 2 26.34 57.70 -22.06
C ALA A 2 26.91 56.30 -21.74
N GLN A 3 28.17 56.05 -22.08
CA GLN A 3 28.83 54.74 -21.87
C GLN A 3 29.20 54.45 -20.41
N LEU A 4 29.32 55.49 -19.57
CA LEU A 4 29.59 55.36 -18.13
C LEU A 4 28.30 55.09 -17.33
N LEU A 5 27.17 55.65 -17.77
CA LEU A 5 25.85 55.39 -17.19
C LEU A 5 25.40 53.94 -17.42
N VAL A 6 25.65 53.38 -18.60
CA VAL A 6 25.31 51.97 -18.91
C VAL A 6 26.14 51.00 -18.06
N LEU A 7 27.39 51.33 -17.73
CA LEU A 7 28.25 50.47 -16.91
C LEU A 7 27.81 50.43 -15.44
N VAL A 8 27.31 51.55 -14.90
CA VAL A 8 26.78 51.64 -13.53
C VAL A 8 25.44 50.91 -13.41
N ASP A 9 24.59 50.96 -14.44
CA ASP A 9 23.34 50.21 -14.49
C ASP A 9 23.59 48.70 -14.60
N LEU A 10 24.58 48.28 -15.41
CA LEU A 10 24.95 46.87 -15.55
C LEU A 10 25.57 46.30 -14.26
N ILE A 11 26.41 47.08 -13.58
CA ILE A 11 26.97 46.69 -12.27
C ILE A 11 25.89 46.69 -11.18
N GLY A 12 24.94 47.63 -11.23
CA GLY A 12 23.79 47.66 -10.33
C GLY A 12 22.88 46.43 -10.48
N VAL A 13 22.61 45.99 -11.71
CA VAL A 13 21.87 44.75 -11.99
C VAL A 13 22.67 43.51 -11.58
N LEU A 14 23.99 43.49 -11.82
CA LEU A 14 24.88 42.39 -11.43
C LEU A 14 25.07 42.29 -9.89
N LEU A 15 25.04 43.43 -9.18
CA LEU A 15 25.07 43.47 -7.70
C LEU A 15 23.70 43.16 -7.07
N LEU A 16 22.61 43.44 -7.78
CA LEU A 16 21.26 43.10 -7.35
C LEU A 16 21.01 41.58 -7.46
N GLU A 17 21.58 40.90 -8.45
CA GLU A 17 21.55 39.43 -8.57
C GLU A 17 22.32 38.72 -7.43
N LEU A 18 23.33 39.37 -6.84
CA LEU A 18 24.05 38.86 -5.66
C LEU A 18 23.27 38.97 -4.35
N LEU A 19 22.16 39.73 -4.33
CA LEU A 19 21.28 39.88 -3.16
C LEU A 19 20.01 39.01 -3.23
N PHE A 20 19.81 38.25 -4.31
CA PHE A 20 18.64 37.36 -4.50
C PHE A 20 18.99 35.86 -4.46
N LEU A 21 20.10 35.47 -3.82
CA LEU A 21 20.26 34.09 -3.38
C LEU A 21 19.21 33.83 -2.29
N ALA A 22 18.15 33.07 -2.63
CA ALA A 22 17.18 32.58 -1.66
C ALA A 22 17.93 31.77 -0.58
N ASP A 23 18.18 32.41 0.55
CA ASP A 23 18.93 31.84 1.66
C ASP A 23 18.02 30.84 2.38
N ILE A 24 18.00 29.61 1.87
CA ILE A 24 17.25 28.51 2.49
C ILE A 24 17.92 28.22 3.82
N ARG A 25 17.19 28.42 4.90
CA ARG A 25 17.66 28.17 6.25
C ARG A 25 16.87 27.04 6.85
N ILE A 26 17.57 26.01 7.32
CA ILE A 26 16.95 24.85 7.95
C ILE A 26 17.57 24.66 9.32
N THR A 27 16.73 24.64 10.34
CA THR A 27 17.14 24.41 11.73
C THR A 27 16.47 23.16 12.25
N GLN A 28 17.23 22.36 13.00
CA GLN A 28 16.75 21.14 13.63
C GLN A 28 16.86 21.32 15.15
N ASP A 29 15.72 21.18 15.82
CA ASP A 29 15.59 21.24 17.27
C ASP A 29 15.39 19.81 17.79
N ALA A 30 16.46 19.24 18.32
CA ALA A 30 16.50 17.91 18.92
C ALA A 30 16.95 18.02 20.39
N PRO A 31 16.48 17.14 21.28
CA PRO A 31 16.91 17.12 22.68
C PRO A 31 18.42 16.90 22.80
N ALA A 32 19.07 17.60 23.72
CA ALA A 32 20.49 17.38 24.00
C ALA A 32 20.78 15.98 24.57
N THR A 33 19.81 15.41 25.30
CA THR A 33 19.95 14.14 26.00
C THR A 33 18.67 13.31 25.88
N VAL A 34 18.81 12.00 25.63
CA VAL A 34 17.70 11.04 25.59
C VAL A 34 18.02 9.81 26.44
N MET A 35 16.99 9.20 27.02
CA MET A 35 17.12 7.91 27.70
C MET A 35 16.80 6.77 26.73
N PRO A 36 17.49 5.62 26.83
CA PRO A 36 17.11 4.43 26.08
C PRO A 36 15.63 4.06 26.30
N GLY A 37 14.92 3.75 25.22
CA GLY A 37 13.49 3.43 25.23
C GLY A 37 12.56 4.64 25.37
N SER A 38 13.08 5.86 25.56
CA SER A 38 12.26 7.07 25.60
C SER A 38 11.91 7.58 24.19
N GLU A 39 10.70 8.08 24.05
CA GLU A 39 10.23 8.75 22.85
C GLU A 39 10.42 10.26 22.99
N THR A 40 11.09 10.91 22.04
CA THR A 40 11.24 12.37 22.03
C THR A 40 10.92 12.97 20.68
N LYS A 41 10.19 14.08 20.67
CA LYS A 41 9.87 14.83 19.46
C LYS A 41 11.06 15.66 18.98
N VAL A 42 11.44 15.50 17.71
CA VAL A 42 12.37 16.37 17.01
C VAL A 42 11.58 17.25 16.03
N THR A 43 11.91 18.53 15.98
CA THR A 43 11.25 19.49 15.09
C THR A 43 12.26 20.07 14.10
N VAL A 44 11.95 20.01 12.81
CA VAL A 44 12.75 20.65 11.76
C VAL A 44 11.96 21.84 11.21
N THR A 45 12.55 23.02 11.30
CA THR A 45 12.00 24.26 10.73
C THR A 45 12.69 24.55 9.42
N VAL A 46 11.90 24.66 8.35
CA VAL A 46 12.37 24.96 6.99
C VAL A 46 11.91 26.36 6.63
N GLU A 47 12.84 27.29 6.50
CA GLU A 47 12.65 28.65 5.98
C GLU A 47 13.11 28.64 4.52
N LYS A 48 12.15 28.73 3.60
CA LYS A 48 12.37 28.49 2.16
C LYS A 48 12.07 29.70 1.28
N GLY A 49 11.52 30.78 1.86
CA GLY A 49 11.00 31.92 1.11
C GLY A 49 9.98 31.46 0.05
N ASP A 50 10.15 31.93 -1.17
CA ASP A 50 9.24 31.66 -2.29
C ASP A 50 9.49 30.33 -3.01
N LEU A 51 10.45 29.51 -2.53
CA LEU A 51 10.73 28.21 -3.13
C LEU A 51 9.47 27.34 -3.15
N SER A 52 9.18 26.73 -4.29
CA SER A 52 8.02 25.88 -4.49
C SER A 52 8.40 24.63 -5.30
N GLY A 53 7.46 23.70 -5.47
CA GLY A 53 7.70 22.47 -6.23
C GLY A 53 8.36 21.36 -5.41
N PHE A 54 9.09 20.48 -6.09
CA PHE A 54 9.58 19.23 -5.50
C PHE A 54 10.74 19.47 -4.52
N ALA A 55 10.67 18.80 -3.37
CA ALA A 55 11.76 18.79 -2.41
C ALA A 55 11.82 17.49 -1.60
N LYS A 56 13.02 17.19 -1.08
CA LYS A 56 13.28 16.06 -0.19
C LYS A 56 14.10 16.54 1.00
N LEU A 57 13.58 16.35 2.22
CA LEU A 57 14.37 16.40 3.46
C LEU A 57 14.76 14.97 3.83
N GLN A 58 16.06 14.71 3.96
CA GLN A 58 16.60 13.45 4.44
C GLN A 58 17.32 13.69 5.76
N ILE A 59 16.99 12.94 6.79
CA ILE A 59 17.69 12.94 8.08
C ILE A 59 18.35 11.58 8.25
N ASP A 60 19.67 11.58 8.39
CA ASP A 60 20.47 10.41 8.64
C ASP A 60 20.63 10.27 10.16
N LEU A 61 19.94 9.27 10.72
CA LEU A 61 20.04 8.90 12.13
C LEU A 61 21.21 7.91 12.31
N PRO A 62 21.87 7.89 13.48
CA PRO A 62 22.86 6.87 13.80
C PRO A 62 22.18 5.56 14.20
N GLU A 63 22.93 4.45 14.18
CA GLU A 63 22.42 3.15 14.61
C GLU A 63 21.85 3.20 16.03
N GLY A 64 20.83 2.39 16.29
CA GLY A 64 20.11 2.39 17.56
C GLY A 64 19.01 3.45 17.68
N PHE A 65 18.83 4.33 16.71
CA PHE A 65 17.65 5.20 16.64
C PHE A 65 16.59 4.67 15.68
N THR A 66 15.33 4.82 16.05
CA THR A 66 14.20 4.68 15.13
C THR A 66 13.37 5.94 15.15
N CYS A 67 12.58 6.18 14.09
CA CYS A 67 11.70 7.34 14.06
C CYS A 67 10.40 7.11 13.29
N THR A 68 9.39 7.90 13.64
CA THR A 68 8.09 7.93 12.97
C THR A 68 7.66 9.38 12.74
N ALA A 69 6.97 9.68 11.64
CA ALA A 69 6.48 11.04 11.40
C ALA A 69 5.36 11.42 12.38
N ILE A 70 5.37 12.68 12.82
CA ILE A 70 4.30 13.30 13.60
C ILE A 70 3.57 14.33 12.73
N GLU A 71 4.32 15.24 12.10
CA GLU A 71 3.78 16.28 11.23
C GLU A 71 4.65 16.39 9.99
N THR A 72 4.06 16.17 8.81
CA THR A 72 4.82 16.12 7.54
C THR A 72 4.57 17.32 6.64
N LYS A 73 3.57 18.16 6.94
CA LYS A 73 3.13 19.28 6.07
C LYS A 73 3.01 18.86 4.60
N GLY A 74 2.34 17.74 4.34
CA GLY A 74 2.08 17.25 2.99
C GLY A 74 3.19 16.41 2.36
N ALA A 75 4.30 16.16 3.06
CA ALA A 75 5.28 15.18 2.61
C ALA A 75 4.83 13.74 2.86
N SER A 76 5.23 12.84 1.96
CA SER A 76 5.33 11.41 2.23
C SER A 76 6.55 11.16 3.11
N PHE A 77 6.38 10.37 4.18
CA PHE A 77 7.44 10.00 5.09
C PHE A 77 7.83 8.53 4.93
N THR A 78 9.14 8.25 4.93
CA THR A 78 9.68 6.88 4.99
C THR A 78 10.90 6.84 5.91
N PHE A 79 11.07 5.77 6.66
CA PHE A 79 12.29 5.50 7.42
C PHE A 79 12.83 4.13 7.06
N SER A 80 14.04 4.08 6.52
CA SER A 80 14.77 2.83 6.19
C SER A 80 16.27 3.10 6.22
N ASP A 81 17.08 2.09 6.54
CA ASP A 81 18.55 2.18 6.55
C ASP A 81 19.09 3.36 7.38
N GLN A 82 18.43 3.64 8.51
CA GLN A 82 18.68 4.82 9.36
C GLN A 82 18.49 6.19 8.68
N LYS A 83 17.70 6.25 7.61
CA LYS A 83 17.40 7.48 6.86
C LYS A 83 15.92 7.78 6.90
N ALA A 84 15.55 8.84 7.60
CA ALA A 84 14.21 9.40 7.53
C ALA A 84 14.11 10.31 6.30
N LYS A 85 13.13 10.12 5.43
CA LYS A 85 12.93 10.92 4.23
C LYS A 85 11.53 11.50 4.24
N PHE A 86 11.43 12.81 4.09
CA PHE A 86 10.21 13.55 3.79
C PHE A 86 10.30 14.01 2.34
N ILE A 87 9.33 13.61 1.51
CA ILE A 87 9.29 13.94 0.07
C ILE A 87 8.04 14.73 -0.23
N TRP A 88 8.21 15.95 -0.74
CA TRP A 88 7.15 16.82 -1.23
C TRP A 88 7.11 16.79 -2.75
N MET A 89 5.93 16.50 -3.31
CA MET A 89 5.66 16.80 -4.72
C MET A 89 5.56 18.32 -4.95
N ALA A 90 4.97 19.01 -3.97
CA ALA A 90 4.92 20.47 -3.90
C ALA A 90 5.15 20.90 -2.46
N LEU A 91 6.11 21.81 -2.24
CA LEU A 91 6.36 22.43 -0.94
C LEU A 91 5.13 23.25 -0.47
N PRO A 92 4.92 23.37 0.85
CA PRO A 92 3.87 24.23 1.40
C PRO A 92 3.94 25.66 0.88
N ALA A 93 2.78 26.30 0.70
CA ALA A 93 2.71 27.67 0.19
C ALA A 93 3.32 28.71 1.14
N GLN A 94 3.38 28.42 2.45
CA GLN A 94 3.98 29.34 3.42
C GLN A 94 5.51 29.46 3.23
N PRO A 95 6.09 30.65 3.45
CA PRO A 95 7.54 30.86 3.28
C PRO A 95 8.38 30.13 4.35
N SER A 96 7.77 29.73 5.46
CA SER A 96 8.34 28.79 6.40
C SER A 96 7.31 27.76 6.85
N PHE A 97 7.79 26.56 7.18
CA PHE A 97 6.97 25.50 7.75
C PHE A 97 7.79 24.61 8.67
N LYS A 98 7.09 23.83 9.51
CA LYS A 98 7.71 22.89 10.44
C LYS A 98 7.25 21.47 10.13
N VAL A 99 8.19 20.54 10.13
CA VAL A 99 7.91 19.11 10.22
C VAL A 99 8.41 18.58 11.54
N SER A 100 7.81 17.50 12.01
CA SER A 100 8.29 16.83 13.23
C SER A 100 8.17 15.32 13.12
N TYR A 101 9.09 14.65 13.81
CA TYR A 101 9.12 13.20 13.93
C TYR A 101 9.41 12.79 15.38
N ASN A 102 8.91 11.62 15.76
CA ASN A 102 9.25 10.98 17.02
C ASN A 102 10.58 10.26 16.85
N LEU A 103 11.50 10.43 17.79
CA LEU A 103 12.80 9.78 17.83
C LEU A 103 12.85 8.86 19.05
N VAL A 104 13.20 7.59 18.82
CA VAL A 104 13.29 6.58 19.88
C VAL A 104 14.69 5.98 19.88
N ALA A 105 15.40 6.09 21.01
CA ALA A 105 16.69 5.44 21.22
C ALA A 105 16.47 3.98 21.67
N SER A 106 17.20 3.03 21.11
CA SER A 106 17.15 1.63 21.52
C SER A 106 17.78 1.44 22.89
N ALA A 107 17.42 0.35 23.58
CA ALA A 107 18.02 -0.03 24.87
C ALA A 107 19.55 -0.21 24.81
N THR A 108 20.09 -0.46 23.62
CA THR A 108 21.51 -0.71 23.35
C THR A 108 22.27 0.53 22.89
N ALA A 109 21.59 1.64 22.61
CA ALA A 109 22.22 2.89 22.19
C ALA A 109 22.84 3.60 23.41
N ALA A 110 24.09 4.05 23.29
CA ALA A 110 24.80 4.81 24.32
C ALA A 110 25.83 5.75 23.70
N GLY A 111 26.08 6.89 24.35
CA GLY A 111 27.11 7.84 23.93
C GLY A 111 26.60 8.99 23.05
N GLN A 112 27.53 9.71 22.41
CA GLN A 112 27.22 10.86 21.56
C GLN A 112 26.86 10.41 20.15
N MET A 113 25.68 10.83 19.69
CA MET A 113 25.05 10.31 18.49
C MET A 113 24.78 11.48 17.53
N PRO A 114 25.53 11.59 16.43
CA PRO A 114 25.34 12.66 15.46
C PRO A 114 24.13 12.38 14.57
N ILE A 115 23.26 13.36 14.44
CA ILE A 115 22.15 13.39 13.49
C ILE A 115 22.53 14.37 12.38
N ASN A 116 22.65 13.84 11.17
CA ASN A 116 22.95 14.63 9.98
C ASN A 116 21.68 14.82 9.16
N GLY A 117 21.62 15.87 8.34
CA GLY A 117 20.48 16.09 7.48
C GLY A 117 20.86 16.73 6.15
N ARG A 118 20.01 16.54 5.15
CA ARG A 118 20.16 17.09 3.81
C ARG A 118 18.80 17.45 3.23
N PHE A 119 18.68 18.66 2.70
CA PHE A 119 17.53 19.13 1.96
C PHE A 119 17.88 19.28 0.48
N SER A 120 17.24 18.51 -0.39
CA SER A 120 17.37 18.63 -1.85
C SER A 120 16.09 19.22 -2.45
N TYR A 121 16.22 20.15 -3.39
CA TYR A 121 15.09 20.79 -4.06
C TYR A 121 15.45 21.10 -5.52
N ILE A 122 14.44 21.39 -6.33
CA ILE A 122 14.63 21.81 -7.72
C ILE A 122 14.42 23.31 -7.79
N LEU A 123 15.42 24.03 -8.31
CA LEU A 123 15.35 25.47 -8.59
C LEU A 123 15.94 25.69 -9.97
N ASP A 124 15.24 26.45 -10.82
CA ASP A 124 15.64 26.69 -12.22
C ASP A 124 15.91 25.41 -13.01
N ASN A 125 15.10 24.37 -12.76
CA ASN A 125 15.23 23.03 -13.35
C ASN A 125 16.54 22.30 -13.01
N GLU A 126 17.28 22.78 -12.00
CA GLU A 126 18.50 22.15 -11.48
C GLU A 126 18.28 21.64 -10.06
N ARG A 127 18.84 20.47 -9.75
CA ARG A 127 18.79 19.92 -8.40
C ARG A 127 19.83 20.63 -7.52
N ARG A 128 19.35 21.37 -6.53
CA ARG A 128 20.19 21.95 -5.47
C ARG A 128 20.10 21.14 -4.19
N THR A 129 21.15 21.23 -3.37
CA THR A 129 21.25 20.52 -2.10
C THR A 129 21.80 21.45 -1.04
N TYR A 130 21.18 21.42 0.13
CA TYR A 130 21.59 22.12 1.35
C TYR A 130 21.80 21.08 2.45
N ASP A 131 23.02 20.99 2.99
CA ASP A 131 23.31 20.11 4.12
C ASP A 131 23.00 20.84 5.44
N LEU A 132 22.26 20.17 6.33
CA LEU A 132 21.89 20.70 7.63
C LEU A 132 23.10 20.65 8.57
N ALA A 133 23.16 21.59 9.53
CA ALA A 133 24.12 21.51 10.61
C ALA A 133 23.92 20.23 11.43
N THR A 134 25.00 19.48 11.68
CA THR A 134 24.96 18.26 12.48
C THR A 134 24.48 18.57 13.89
N THR A 135 23.44 17.85 14.32
CA THR A 135 22.90 17.94 15.68
C THR A 135 23.36 16.73 16.49
N THR A 136 23.93 16.92 17.68
CA THR A 136 24.41 15.80 18.51
C THR A 136 23.45 15.53 19.65
N VAL A 137 23.03 14.27 19.80
CA VAL A 137 22.19 13.80 20.91
C VAL A 137 23.01 12.87 21.80
N THR A 138 22.97 13.06 23.12
CA THR A 138 23.65 12.16 24.07
C THR A 138 22.67 11.12 24.60
N VAL A 139 22.95 9.83 24.40
CA VAL A 139 22.13 8.74 24.95
C VAL A 139 22.72 8.29 26.28
N MET A 140 21.94 8.44 27.36
CA MET A 140 22.33 8.01 28.71
C MET A 140 22.09 6.51 28.89
N GLY A 141 22.92 5.68 28.26
CA GLY A 141 22.93 4.22 28.42
C GLY A 141 24.12 3.75 29.27
N ASP A 142 23.95 2.63 29.98
CA ASP A 142 25.00 1.98 30.77
C ASP A 142 25.98 1.25 29.81
N PRO A 143 27.29 1.55 29.81
CA PRO A 143 28.24 1.04 28.81
C PRO A 143 28.52 -0.47 28.87
N ALA A 144 27.87 -1.23 29.76
CA ALA A 144 28.15 -2.63 30.01
C ALA A 144 27.49 -3.63 29.02
N VAL A 145 26.51 -3.20 28.21
CA VAL A 145 25.70 -4.12 27.38
C VAL A 145 26.13 -4.17 25.90
N ALA A 146 27.07 -3.32 25.47
CA ALA A 146 27.48 -3.18 24.06
C ALA A 146 28.57 -4.18 23.59
N ALA A 147 29.10 -5.03 24.47
CA ALA A 147 30.25 -5.90 24.16
C ALA A 147 29.91 -7.40 24.29
N ALA A 148 29.14 -7.95 23.35
CA ALA A 148 29.11 -9.40 23.13
C ALA A 148 28.68 -9.73 21.69
N THR A 149 29.66 -9.95 20.81
CA THR A 149 29.47 -10.63 19.52
C THR A 149 30.26 -11.94 19.56
N PRO A 150 29.66 -13.11 19.26
CA PRO A 150 30.41 -14.30 18.89
C PRO A 150 30.53 -14.41 17.36
N ALA A 151 31.75 -14.66 16.90
CA ALA A 151 32.09 -14.96 15.51
C ALA A 151 31.53 -16.33 15.06
N PRO A 152 31.17 -16.52 13.77
CA PRO A 152 30.79 -17.83 13.25
C PRO A 152 32.01 -18.61 12.72
N ALA A 153 32.11 -19.88 13.15
CA ALA A 153 33.04 -20.87 12.66
C ALA A 153 32.46 -21.64 11.45
N ALA A 154 33.34 -22.01 10.52
CA ALA A 154 33.07 -22.77 9.30
C ALA A 154 32.74 -24.26 9.55
N PRO A 155 32.08 -24.93 8.59
CA PRO A 155 32.36 -26.34 8.34
C PRO A 155 32.61 -26.69 6.86
N ALA A 156 33.38 -27.76 6.70
CA ALA A 156 33.90 -28.33 5.45
C ALA A 156 32.92 -29.31 4.75
N ALA A 157 33.22 -29.58 3.47
CA ALA A 157 32.53 -30.47 2.54
C ALA A 157 32.53 -31.97 2.92
N PRO A 158 31.75 -32.81 2.21
CA PRO A 158 32.38 -33.66 1.17
C PRO A 158 31.57 -33.87 -0.13
N ALA A 159 32.27 -34.35 -1.17
CA ALA A 159 31.78 -34.84 -2.48
C ALA A 159 31.13 -36.25 -2.38
N ILE A 160 30.33 -36.73 -3.36
CA ILE A 160 30.71 -37.62 -4.48
C ILE A 160 29.54 -37.71 -5.52
N ASP A 161 29.95 -38.02 -6.76
CA ASP A 161 29.42 -38.10 -8.15
C ASP A 161 28.24 -39.08 -8.49
N PRO A 162 27.82 -39.31 -9.77
CA PRO A 162 26.40 -39.35 -10.20
C PRO A 162 25.99 -40.68 -10.86
N SER A 163 24.73 -40.82 -11.31
CA SER A 163 24.37 -41.75 -12.41
C SER A 163 23.00 -41.44 -13.02
N ASN A 164 22.99 -41.55 -14.36
CA ASN A 164 21.91 -41.56 -15.36
C ASN A 164 20.62 -42.33 -14.93
N ASP A 165 19.43 -42.16 -15.51
CA ASP A 165 19.13 -42.53 -16.91
C ASP A 165 17.70 -42.13 -17.35
N VAL A 166 17.57 -42.12 -18.68
CA VAL A 166 16.48 -41.76 -19.62
C VAL A 166 15.18 -42.60 -19.45
N VAL A 167 13.97 -42.27 -19.95
CA VAL A 167 13.51 -42.27 -21.37
C VAL A 167 12.03 -41.79 -21.55
N SER A 168 11.77 -41.17 -22.71
CA SER A 168 10.63 -41.28 -23.68
C SER A 168 9.17 -41.01 -23.26
N ALA A 169 8.46 -40.02 -23.86
CA ALA A 169 7.84 -39.95 -25.22
C ALA A 169 6.61 -40.87 -25.37
N SER A 170 5.46 -40.58 -26.00
CA SER A 170 4.88 -39.53 -26.85
C SER A 170 3.41 -39.94 -27.11
N GLY A 171 2.52 -39.05 -27.58
CA GLY A 171 1.24 -39.47 -28.18
C GLY A 171 0.17 -38.38 -28.26
N ALA A 172 -0.30 -38.11 -29.48
CA ALA A 172 -1.04 -36.92 -29.89
C ALA A 172 -2.59 -37.06 -29.91
N ALA A 173 -3.26 -35.90 -29.75
CA ALA A 173 -4.47 -35.32 -30.42
C ALA A 173 -5.58 -36.22 -31.03
N PRO A 174 -6.87 -35.78 -31.22
CA PRO A 174 -7.33 -34.38 -31.37
C PRO A 174 -8.75 -33.98 -30.82
N VAL A 175 -8.98 -32.66 -30.84
CA VAL A 175 -10.23 -31.83 -30.95
C VAL A 175 -11.49 -32.06 -30.09
N ALA A 176 -11.81 -31.05 -29.27
CA ALA A 176 -13.13 -30.39 -29.23
C ALA A 176 -12.96 -28.94 -28.72
N ALA A 177 -13.49 -27.97 -29.45
CA ALA A 177 -13.32 -26.54 -29.18
C ALA A 177 -14.03 -26.11 -27.89
N ALA A 178 -13.26 -25.91 -26.83
CA ALA A 178 -13.64 -25.16 -25.65
C ALA A 178 -13.07 -23.75 -25.74
N VAL A 179 -13.80 -22.77 -25.18
CA VAL A 179 -13.36 -21.40 -24.97
C VAL A 179 -11.92 -21.42 -24.45
N PRO A 180 -10.97 -20.68 -25.06
CA PRO A 180 -9.56 -20.87 -24.74
C PRO A 180 -9.32 -20.54 -23.26
N PRO A 181 -8.73 -21.46 -22.47
CA PRO A 181 -8.21 -21.09 -21.16
C PRO A 181 -7.15 -19.99 -21.33
N PRO A 182 -6.92 -19.13 -20.32
CA PRO A 182 -5.85 -18.14 -20.39
C PRO A 182 -4.55 -18.86 -20.73
N VAL A 183 -3.99 -18.56 -21.90
CA VAL A 183 -2.76 -19.19 -22.38
C VAL A 183 -1.69 -18.94 -21.33
N PRO A 184 -1.12 -19.98 -20.68
CA PRO A 184 0.03 -19.78 -19.80
C PRO A 184 1.13 -19.16 -20.65
N ALA A 185 1.61 -17.97 -20.27
CA ALA A 185 2.76 -17.38 -20.95
C ALA A 185 3.94 -18.35 -20.79
N THR A 186 4.58 -18.72 -21.90
CA THR A 186 5.79 -19.57 -21.85
C THR A 186 6.82 -18.88 -20.96
N PRO A 187 7.37 -19.56 -19.93
CA PRO A 187 8.38 -18.98 -19.07
C PRO A 187 9.52 -18.38 -19.89
N GLY A 188 9.81 -17.11 -19.66
CA GLY A 188 10.96 -16.47 -20.29
C GLY A 188 12.23 -16.98 -19.63
N GLN A 189 13.23 -17.37 -20.43
CA GLN A 189 14.55 -17.73 -19.92
C GLN A 189 15.61 -16.78 -20.50
N GLY A 190 16.41 -16.19 -19.64
CA GLY A 190 17.51 -15.29 -20.00
C GLY A 190 18.88 -15.81 -19.61
N PRO A 191 19.94 -15.07 -19.99
CA PRO A 191 21.34 -15.40 -19.64
C PRO A 191 21.56 -15.57 -18.13
N GLY A 192 22.48 -16.44 -17.72
CA GLY A 192 22.72 -16.70 -16.29
C GLY A 192 21.60 -17.50 -15.59
N GLY A 193 20.73 -18.17 -16.36
CA GLY A 193 19.71 -19.07 -15.82
C GLY A 193 18.48 -18.38 -15.24
N VAL A 194 18.31 -17.08 -15.50
CA VAL A 194 17.15 -16.33 -15.00
C VAL A 194 15.88 -16.80 -15.70
N THR A 195 14.88 -17.21 -14.93
CA THR A 195 13.55 -17.53 -15.47
C THR A 195 12.49 -16.62 -14.87
N VAL A 196 11.52 -16.22 -15.69
CA VAL A 196 10.42 -15.37 -15.25
C VAL A 196 9.09 -15.92 -15.72
N GLU A 197 8.13 -15.95 -14.80
CA GLU A 197 6.79 -16.47 -15.03
C GLU A 197 5.75 -15.48 -14.49
N ARG A 198 4.72 -15.20 -15.29
CA ARG A 198 3.56 -14.39 -14.88
C ARG A 198 2.33 -15.28 -14.73
N LYS A 199 1.65 -15.15 -13.61
CA LYS A 199 0.32 -15.72 -13.36
C LYS A 199 -0.69 -14.60 -13.19
N VAL A 200 -1.76 -14.63 -13.99
CA VAL A 200 -2.88 -13.70 -13.89
C VAL A 200 -4.10 -14.46 -13.39
N THR A 201 -4.66 -14.03 -12.26
CA THR A 201 -5.81 -14.68 -11.63
C THR A 201 -6.97 -13.70 -11.54
N LEU A 202 -8.14 -14.07 -12.07
CA LEU A 202 -9.36 -13.29 -11.89
C LEU A 202 -9.85 -13.44 -10.44
N VAL A 203 -9.99 -12.32 -9.73
CA VAL A 203 -10.42 -12.29 -8.32
C VAL A 203 -11.90 -11.90 -8.20
N SER A 204 -12.35 -11.03 -9.10
CA SER A 204 -13.76 -10.62 -9.22
C SER A 204 -14.05 -10.21 -10.66
N ALA A 205 -15.31 -9.85 -10.95
CA ALA A 205 -15.69 -9.30 -12.25
C ALA A 205 -14.92 -8.02 -12.66
N SER A 206 -14.25 -7.33 -11.73
CA SER A 206 -13.50 -6.08 -12.00
C SER A 206 -12.09 -6.03 -11.40
N GLU A 207 -11.61 -7.12 -10.80
CA GLU A 207 -10.26 -7.18 -10.21
C GLU A 207 -9.50 -8.46 -10.60
N LEU A 208 -8.23 -8.29 -10.95
CA LEU A 208 -7.28 -9.38 -11.13
C LEU A 208 -6.14 -9.26 -10.11
N LEU A 209 -5.54 -10.40 -9.79
CA LEU A 209 -4.25 -10.49 -9.11
C LEU A 209 -3.21 -10.94 -10.13
N VAL A 210 -2.18 -10.11 -10.34
CA VAL A 210 -1.01 -10.47 -11.13
C VAL A 210 0.13 -10.82 -10.20
N GLU A 211 0.68 -12.02 -10.38
CA GLU A 211 1.83 -12.52 -9.64
C GLU A 211 2.95 -12.80 -10.64
N VAL A 212 4.15 -12.29 -10.35
CA VAL A 212 5.33 -12.53 -11.16
C VAL A 212 6.39 -13.19 -10.29
N ARG A 213 6.80 -14.38 -10.74
CA ARG A 213 7.85 -15.19 -10.11
C ARG A 213 9.12 -15.05 -10.94
N ILE A 214 10.21 -14.61 -10.31
CA ILE A 214 11.52 -14.45 -10.94
C ILE A 214 12.48 -15.40 -10.22
N GLN A 215 12.95 -16.45 -10.90
CA GLN A 215 14.06 -17.25 -10.41
C GLN A 215 15.35 -16.66 -10.96
N LYS A 216 16.14 -16.03 -10.08
CA LYS A 216 17.36 -15.31 -10.47
C LYS A 216 18.64 -15.99 -9.99
N GLY A 217 18.53 -17.03 -9.17
CA GLY A 217 19.68 -17.66 -8.51
C GLY A 217 20.48 -16.63 -7.71
N ASP A 218 21.80 -16.66 -7.85
CA ASP A 218 22.71 -15.81 -7.08
C ASP A 218 22.87 -14.39 -7.62
N ILE A 219 22.17 -14.02 -8.70
CA ILE A 219 22.29 -12.68 -9.30
C ILE A 219 21.91 -11.60 -8.29
N ARG A 220 22.79 -10.59 -8.20
CA ARG A 220 22.68 -9.41 -7.32
C ARG A 220 22.72 -8.12 -8.14
N GLY A 221 22.71 -6.98 -7.46
CA GLY A 221 22.80 -5.66 -8.10
C GLY A 221 21.47 -5.23 -8.71
N PHE A 222 21.52 -4.41 -9.75
CA PHE A 222 20.32 -3.78 -10.29
C PHE A 222 19.36 -4.79 -10.94
N GLY A 223 18.08 -4.62 -10.68
CA GLY A 223 16.99 -5.35 -11.33
C GLY A 223 15.81 -4.45 -11.63
N LYS A 224 15.09 -4.73 -12.72
CA LYS A 224 13.88 -4.00 -13.11
C LYS A 224 12.88 -4.93 -13.75
N LEU A 225 11.73 -5.12 -13.11
CA LEU A 225 10.55 -5.67 -13.78
C LEU A 225 9.73 -4.52 -14.33
N GLN A 226 9.31 -4.62 -15.59
CA GLN A 226 8.47 -3.66 -16.25
C GLN A 226 7.30 -4.38 -16.94
N GLU A 227 6.06 -3.97 -16.66
CA GLU A 227 4.87 -4.53 -17.28
C GLU A 227 4.02 -3.42 -17.92
N ASN A 228 3.61 -3.65 -19.16
CA ASN A 228 2.72 -2.78 -19.92
C ASN A 228 1.29 -3.30 -19.75
N LEU A 229 0.43 -2.44 -19.22
CA LEU A 229 -0.96 -2.72 -18.93
C LEU A 229 -1.88 -2.27 -20.08
N PRO A 230 -3.01 -2.95 -20.27
CA PRO A 230 -4.05 -2.48 -21.17
C PRO A 230 -4.69 -1.19 -20.64
N PRO A 231 -5.29 -0.36 -21.51
CA PRO A 231 -6.04 0.81 -21.06
C PRO A 231 -7.22 0.40 -20.17
N GLY A 232 -7.63 1.29 -19.27
CA GLY A 232 -8.78 1.05 -18.40
C GLY A 232 -8.47 0.24 -17.15
N PHE A 233 -7.20 0.00 -16.80
CA PHE A 233 -6.81 -0.67 -15.57
C PHE A 233 -5.98 0.23 -14.66
N THR A 234 -6.25 0.16 -13.36
CA THR A 234 -5.46 0.77 -12.30
C THR A 234 -4.67 -0.31 -11.54
N PRO A 235 -3.32 -0.30 -11.62
CA PRO A 235 -2.49 -1.17 -10.81
C PRO A 235 -2.39 -0.68 -9.36
N MET A 236 -2.39 -1.63 -8.42
CA MET A 236 -2.19 -1.37 -6.99
C MET A 236 -1.15 -2.34 -6.43
N GLU A 237 -0.13 -1.83 -5.75
CA GLU A 237 0.90 -2.66 -5.13
C GLU A 237 0.29 -3.65 -4.12
N LYS A 238 0.80 -4.89 -4.11
CA LYS A 238 0.45 -5.88 -3.08
C LYS A 238 1.69 -6.45 -2.39
N ASN A 239 2.71 -6.81 -3.17
CA ASN A 239 4.01 -7.26 -2.68
C ASN A 239 5.09 -6.88 -3.69
N SER A 240 6.11 -6.16 -3.26
CA SER A 240 7.20 -5.71 -4.14
C SER A 240 8.51 -6.45 -3.96
N ALA A 241 8.61 -7.39 -3.02
CA ALA A 241 9.87 -8.07 -2.71
C ALA A 241 11.06 -7.09 -2.59
N GLN A 242 10.88 -5.99 -1.84
CA GLN A 242 11.86 -4.90 -1.64
C GLN A 242 12.12 -3.98 -2.85
N ALA A 243 11.38 -4.13 -3.95
CA ALA A 243 11.47 -3.20 -5.07
C ALA A 243 10.76 -1.87 -4.77
N ILE A 244 11.17 -0.82 -5.48
CA ILE A 244 10.39 0.40 -5.62
C ILE A 244 9.30 0.15 -6.66
N PHE A 245 8.04 0.19 -6.24
CA PHE A 245 6.88 0.09 -7.13
C PHE A 245 6.52 1.47 -7.68
N THR A 246 6.39 1.59 -9.00
CA THR A 246 5.91 2.80 -9.67
C THR A 246 4.93 2.46 -10.76
N THR A 247 3.99 3.36 -11.00
CA THR A 247 2.96 3.21 -12.03
C THR A 247 2.85 4.54 -12.78
N GLN A 248 3.10 4.50 -14.09
CA GLN A 248 3.01 5.68 -14.94
C GLN A 248 2.64 5.25 -16.37
N ASP A 249 1.70 5.94 -17.00
CA ASP A 249 1.34 5.72 -18.41
C ASP A 249 0.99 4.26 -18.77
N ARG A 250 0.29 3.56 -17.85
CA ARG A 250 -0.05 2.12 -17.91
C ARG A 250 1.16 1.19 -17.80
N ILE A 251 2.31 1.70 -17.38
CA ILE A 251 3.50 0.90 -17.13
C ILE A 251 3.66 0.71 -15.62
N VAL A 252 3.69 -0.55 -15.19
CA VAL A 252 4.09 -0.94 -13.84
C VAL A 252 5.58 -1.21 -13.85
N LYS A 253 6.33 -0.64 -12.89
CA LYS A 253 7.73 -0.96 -12.69
C LYS A 253 8.00 -1.35 -11.25
N PHE A 254 8.76 -2.41 -11.08
CA PHE A 254 9.42 -2.77 -9.83
C PHE A 254 10.92 -2.60 -10.06
N VAL A 255 11.56 -1.69 -9.34
CA VAL A 255 12.98 -1.37 -9.49
C VAL A 255 13.73 -1.75 -8.22
N TRP A 256 14.70 -2.65 -8.36
CA TRP A 256 15.66 -3.00 -7.33
C TRP A 256 16.98 -2.30 -7.65
N LEU A 257 17.46 -1.45 -6.73
CA LEU A 257 18.85 -0.98 -6.81
C LEU A 257 19.81 -2.15 -6.55
N ASN A 258 19.45 -2.99 -5.56
CA ASN A 258 20.11 -4.25 -5.25
C ASN A 258 19.06 -5.35 -5.11
N LEU A 259 19.17 -6.39 -5.93
CA LEU A 259 18.31 -7.56 -5.88
C LEU A 259 18.50 -8.29 -4.54
N PRO A 260 17.41 -8.73 -3.89
CA PRO A 260 17.47 -9.47 -2.63
C PRO A 260 18.33 -10.73 -2.69
N ALA A 261 18.76 -11.20 -1.52
CA ALA A 261 19.63 -12.35 -1.42
C ALA A 261 18.98 -13.68 -1.82
N GLU A 262 17.66 -13.75 -1.69
CA GLU A 262 16.87 -14.93 -2.01
C GLU A 262 17.01 -15.28 -3.50
N PRO A 263 17.15 -16.57 -3.86
CA PRO A 263 17.31 -17.00 -5.25
C PRO A 263 16.05 -16.82 -6.09
N GLU A 264 14.92 -16.60 -5.42
CA GLU A 264 13.60 -16.40 -6.01
C GLU A 264 12.99 -15.10 -5.50
N LEU A 265 12.39 -14.32 -6.40
CA LEU A 265 11.60 -13.15 -6.07
C LEU A 265 10.14 -13.39 -6.47
N LYS A 266 9.23 -12.99 -5.58
CA LYS A 266 7.79 -12.98 -5.85
C LYS A 266 7.27 -11.58 -5.69
N VAL A 267 6.85 -10.97 -6.80
CA VAL A 267 6.14 -9.69 -6.76
C VAL A 267 4.68 -9.91 -7.14
N ALA A 268 3.80 -9.09 -6.58
CA ALA A 268 2.38 -9.14 -6.84
C ALA A 268 1.78 -7.75 -6.84
N TYR A 269 0.85 -7.52 -7.74
CA TYR A 269 0.02 -6.32 -7.78
C TYR A 269 -1.39 -6.67 -8.21
N LYS A 270 -2.36 -5.86 -7.76
CA LYS A 270 -3.75 -5.98 -8.21
C LYS A 270 -3.97 -5.10 -9.43
N LEU A 271 -4.75 -5.59 -10.39
CA LEU A 271 -5.28 -4.79 -11.50
C LEU A 271 -6.78 -4.60 -11.29
N ARG A 272 -7.22 -3.36 -11.13
CA ARG A 272 -8.64 -3.00 -11.04
C ARG A 272 -9.10 -2.37 -12.35
N ALA A 273 -10.18 -2.86 -12.95
CA ALA A 273 -10.82 -2.23 -14.10
C ALA A 273 -11.51 -0.91 -13.68
N ASN A 274 -11.31 0.15 -14.46
CA ASN A 274 -11.82 1.51 -14.21
C ASN A 274 -13.20 1.75 -14.85
N GLY A 275 -13.89 0.72 -15.34
CA GLY A 275 -15.13 0.83 -16.12
C GLY A 275 -15.71 -0.52 -16.55
N LEU A 276 -16.41 -0.55 -17.70
CA LEU A 276 -17.07 -1.72 -18.29
C LEU A 276 -16.08 -2.89 -18.43
N PRO A 277 -16.13 -3.90 -17.54
CA PRO A 277 -15.04 -4.86 -17.39
C PRO A 277 -15.07 -5.99 -18.41
N ASP A 278 -16.19 -6.18 -19.13
CA ASP A 278 -16.37 -7.29 -20.04
C ASP A 278 -15.45 -7.16 -21.27
N GLY A 279 -14.49 -8.08 -21.41
CA GLY A 279 -13.63 -8.14 -22.59
C GLY A 279 -12.36 -8.93 -22.40
N ASP A 280 -11.65 -9.11 -23.51
CA ASP A 280 -10.34 -9.75 -23.57
C ASP A 280 -9.24 -8.69 -23.57
N TYR A 281 -8.26 -8.90 -22.70
CA TYR A 281 -7.15 -7.99 -22.49
C TYR A 281 -5.84 -8.74 -22.43
N SER A 282 -4.74 -8.00 -22.53
CA SER A 282 -3.40 -8.59 -22.40
C SER A 282 -2.47 -7.71 -21.60
N VAL A 283 -1.55 -8.36 -20.88
CA VAL A 283 -0.41 -7.72 -20.22
C VAL A 283 0.86 -8.30 -20.81
N ALA A 284 1.84 -7.44 -21.09
CA ALA A 284 3.16 -7.82 -21.57
C ALA A 284 4.22 -7.24 -20.64
N GLY A 285 5.40 -7.85 -20.57
CA GLY A 285 6.46 -7.29 -19.72
C GLY A 285 7.83 -7.88 -19.97
N GLU A 286 8.83 -7.31 -19.32
CA GLU A 286 10.22 -7.74 -19.35
C GLU A 286 10.84 -7.60 -17.95
N PHE A 287 11.81 -8.46 -17.64
CA PHE A 287 12.67 -8.34 -16.48
C PHE A 287 14.11 -8.07 -16.93
N GLY A 288 14.69 -6.96 -16.51
CA GLY A 288 16.08 -6.61 -16.75
C GLY A 288 16.93 -6.74 -15.49
N TYR A 289 18.19 -7.14 -15.65
CA TYR A 289 19.14 -7.32 -14.55
C TYR A 289 20.57 -7.15 -15.07
N LEU A 290 21.53 -6.98 -14.16
CA LEU A 290 22.94 -6.97 -14.51
C LEU A 290 23.54 -8.38 -14.37
N LEU A 291 24.27 -8.81 -15.39
CA LEU A 291 25.10 -10.01 -15.37
C LEU A 291 26.45 -9.65 -15.96
N ASN A 292 27.52 -9.84 -15.18
CA ASN A 292 28.88 -9.44 -15.56
C ASN A 292 28.96 -7.95 -15.98
N ASP A 293 28.29 -7.08 -15.22
CA ASP A 293 28.13 -5.64 -15.49
C ASP A 293 27.42 -5.26 -16.80
N GLU A 294 26.91 -6.24 -17.55
CA GLU A 294 26.08 -6.01 -18.74
C GLU A 294 24.60 -6.12 -18.42
N THR A 295 23.79 -5.26 -19.05
CA THR A 295 22.33 -5.32 -18.92
C THR A 295 21.76 -6.46 -19.74
N GLN A 296 21.16 -7.43 -19.06
CA GLN A 296 20.42 -8.54 -19.64
C GLN A 296 18.92 -8.28 -19.52
N ARG A 297 18.13 -8.90 -20.40
CA ARG A 297 16.67 -8.80 -20.41
C ARG A 297 16.04 -10.16 -20.68
N VAL A 298 14.99 -10.48 -19.94
CA VAL A 298 14.12 -11.65 -20.16
C VAL A 298 12.71 -11.15 -20.47
N PRO A 299 12.14 -11.41 -21.65
CA PRO A 299 10.74 -11.11 -21.91
C PRO A 299 9.84 -12.07 -21.12
N LEU A 300 8.76 -11.55 -20.52
CA LEU A 300 7.74 -12.34 -19.81
C LEU A 300 6.63 -12.86 -20.75
N GLY A 301 6.76 -12.60 -22.05
CA GLY A 301 5.72 -12.87 -23.03
C GLY A 301 4.46 -12.03 -22.81
N VAL A 302 3.42 -12.36 -23.59
CA VAL A 302 2.10 -11.74 -23.53
C VAL A 302 1.16 -12.71 -22.81
N SER A 303 0.53 -12.24 -21.73
CA SER A 303 -0.50 -12.99 -21.01
C SER A 303 -1.86 -12.39 -21.33
N THR A 304 -2.75 -13.18 -21.92
CA THR A 304 -4.13 -12.77 -22.21
C THR A 304 -5.05 -13.17 -21.05
N PHE A 305 -6.03 -12.34 -20.73
CA PHE A 305 -7.06 -12.63 -19.73
C PHE A 305 -8.39 -12.04 -20.14
N THR A 306 -9.47 -12.74 -19.81
CA THR A 306 -10.84 -12.25 -19.92
C THR A 306 -11.30 -11.79 -18.54
N ILE A 307 -11.87 -10.60 -18.47
CA ILE A 307 -12.48 -10.05 -17.25
C ILE A 307 -13.92 -9.66 -17.56
N GLY A 308 -14.75 -9.52 -16.53
CA GLY A 308 -16.16 -9.24 -16.68
C GLY A 308 -17.07 -10.16 -15.89
N ASN A 309 -18.35 -9.82 -15.88
CA ASN A 309 -19.38 -10.60 -15.19
C ASN A 309 -19.50 -12.01 -15.79
N MET A 310 -19.49 -12.13 -17.12
CA MET A 310 -19.56 -13.43 -17.79
C MET A 310 -18.33 -14.30 -17.52
N ALA A 311 -17.12 -13.72 -17.56
CA ALA A 311 -15.89 -14.44 -17.25
C ALA A 311 -15.88 -14.93 -15.79
N PHE A 312 -16.30 -14.07 -14.85
CA PHE A 312 -16.34 -14.43 -13.45
C PHE A 312 -17.44 -15.46 -13.10
N SER A 313 -18.58 -15.43 -13.80
CA SER A 313 -19.64 -16.44 -13.66
C SER A 313 -19.23 -17.80 -14.23
N ALA A 314 -18.52 -17.82 -15.37
CA ALA A 314 -18.01 -19.07 -15.96
C ALA A 314 -16.99 -19.75 -15.03
N LEU A 315 -16.06 -19.01 -14.43
CA LEU A 315 -15.10 -19.55 -13.46
C LEU A 315 -15.76 -20.17 -12.22
N GLN A 316 -16.89 -19.61 -11.76
CA GLN A 316 -17.65 -20.17 -10.63
C GLN A 316 -18.37 -21.47 -11.01
N GLN A 317 -18.89 -21.57 -12.23
CA GLN A 317 -19.55 -22.79 -12.71
C GLN A 317 -18.55 -23.93 -12.97
N ASP A 318 -17.34 -23.64 -13.46
CA ASP A 318 -16.30 -24.64 -13.65
C ASP A 318 -15.74 -25.16 -12.32
N GLN A 319 -15.58 -24.31 -11.30
CA GLN A 319 -15.23 -24.77 -9.95
C GLN A 319 -16.33 -25.65 -9.33
N ALA A 320 -17.60 -25.32 -9.56
CA ALA A 320 -18.73 -26.14 -9.10
C ALA A 320 -18.85 -27.49 -9.82
N LYS A 321 -18.25 -27.66 -11.00
CA LYS A 321 -18.21 -28.93 -11.74
C LYS A 321 -17.01 -29.83 -11.39
N LEU A 322 -15.97 -29.29 -10.73
CA LEU A 322 -14.79 -30.04 -10.31
C LEU A 322 -14.96 -30.74 -8.94
N ASP A 323 -16.01 -30.40 -8.19
CA ASP A 323 -16.43 -31.12 -6.99
C ASP A 323 -17.64 -32.03 -7.25
N PRO A 324 -17.44 -33.23 -7.82
CA PRO A 324 -18.33 -34.34 -7.54
C PRO A 324 -17.52 -35.52 -7.01
N THR A 325 -17.79 -35.91 -5.76
CA THR A 325 -17.95 -37.30 -5.25
C THR A 325 -17.40 -37.43 -3.82
N GLU A 326 -18.29 -37.37 -2.83
CA GLU A 326 -18.37 -38.40 -1.79
C GLU A 326 -19.73 -38.31 -1.09
N ALA A 327 -20.73 -38.94 -1.70
CA ALA A 327 -21.92 -39.36 -0.98
C ALA A 327 -22.14 -40.84 -1.32
N LYS A 328 -21.66 -41.70 -0.42
CA LYS A 328 -22.08 -43.11 -0.38
C LYS A 328 -23.46 -43.19 0.26
N ASP A 329 -24.37 -43.77 -0.53
CA ASP A 329 -25.46 -44.66 -0.16
C ASP A 329 -26.05 -44.57 1.25
N THR A 330 -27.34 -44.27 1.32
CA THR A 330 -28.29 -45.30 1.79
C THR A 330 -29.69 -45.01 1.23
N ASN A 331 -30.26 -46.08 0.70
CA ASN A 331 -31.53 -46.18 0.03
C ASN A 331 -32.58 -46.64 1.04
N ILE A 332 -33.72 -45.94 1.22
CA ILE A 332 -35.02 -46.53 1.62
C ILE A 332 -36.17 -45.75 0.95
N ALA A 333 -36.75 -46.40 -0.07
CA ALA A 333 -38.17 -46.58 -0.43
C ALA A 333 -39.20 -45.41 -0.47
N LEU A 334 -39.84 -45.32 -1.65
CA LEU A 334 -41.14 -44.73 -2.06
C LEU A 334 -42.37 -45.38 -1.34
N PRO A 335 -43.66 -44.94 -1.50
CA PRO A 335 -44.24 -44.12 -2.59
C PRO A 335 -45.34 -43.06 -2.27
N GLU A 336 -45.62 -42.25 -3.30
CA GLU A 336 -46.89 -41.61 -3.76
C GLU A 336 -47.80 -40.80 -2.81
N LYS A 337 -48.17 -39.57 -3.23
CA LYS A 337 -49.51 -39.26 -3.79
C LYS A 337 -49.59 -37.85 -4.43
N VAL A 338 -50.45 -37.81 -5.44
CA VAL A 338 -50.71 -36.87 -6.54
C VAL A 338 -51.74 -35.77 -6.19
N GLU A 339 -51.63 -34.62 -6.87
CA GLU A 339 -52.64 -33.55 -7.19
C GLU A 339 -53.41 -32.87 -6.02
N THR A 340 -53.67 -31.55 -6.02
CA THR A 340 -54.61 -30.88 -6.95
C THR A 340 -54.51 -29.35 -6.83
N THR A 341 -54.80 -28.70 -7.97
CA THR A 341 -55.13 -27.30 -8.29
C THR A 341 -56.15 -26.62 -7.35
N ASP A 342 -56.13 -25.29 -7.19
CA ASP A 342 -56.91 -24.32 -8.02
C ASP A 342 -56.84 -22.87 -7.47
N ALA A 343 -57.27 -21.92 -8.30
CA ALA A 343 -57.00 -20.48 -8.30
C ALA A 343 -58.13 -19.56 -7.74
N ALA A 344 -57.83 -18.24 -7.78
CA ALA A 344 -58.71 -17.03 -7.75
C ALA A 344 -59.13 -16.47 -6.35
N ARG A 345 -59.38 -15.17 -6.10
CA ARG A 345 -59.14 -13.84 -6.72
C ARG A 345 -59.67 -12.75 -5.74
N ALA A 346 -58.97 -11.60 -5.68
CA ALA A 346 -59.39 -10.21 -5.36
C ALA A 346 -59.49 -9.63 -3.91
N THR A 347 -58.72 -8.54 -3.73
CA THR A 347 -58.95 -7.21 -3.07
C THR A 347 -59.41 -7.13 -1.61
N ASP A 348 -58.64 -6.48 -0.72
CA ASP A 348 -58.63 -5.02 -0.51
C ASP A 348 -57.51 -4.56 0.46
N THR A 349 -57.38 -3.25 0.63
CA THR A 349 -56.24 -2.43 1.07
C THR A 349 -56.05 -2.31 2.60
N GLU A 350 -54.79 -2.13 3.05
CA GLU A 350 -54.32 -1.22 4.12
C GLU A 350 -53.37 -1.80 5.22
N THR A 351 -52.24 -1.08 5.41
CA THR A 351 -51.31 -1.00 6.58
C THR A 351 -50.22 -2.07 6.85
N ARG A 352 -48.96 -1.55 6.91
CA ARG A 352 -47.65 -2.10 7.38
C ARG A 352 -47.70 -2.87 8.72
N PRO A 353 -46.62 -3.60 9.15
CA PRO A 353 -45.38 -4.00 8.48
C PRO A 353 -45.06 -5.52 8.64
N VAL A 354 -44.55 -6.19 7.59
CA VAL A 354 -44.08 -7.59 7.72
C VAL A 354 -42.58 -7.62 7.99
N ALA A 355 -42.25 -8.18 9.15
CA ALA A 355 -40.91 -8.60 9.54
C ALA A 355 -40.40 -9.71 8.62
N THR A 356 -39.17 -9.55 8.11
CA THR A 356 -38.41 -10.66 7.51
C THR A 356 -37.32 -11.08 8.48
N ARG A 357 -37.29 -12.38 8.76
CA ARG A 357 -36.25 -13.06 9.54
C ARG A 357 -34.88 -12.97 8.85
N PRO A 358 -33.78 -13.14 9.61
CA PRO A 358 -32.42 -12.82 9.19
C PRO A 358 -31.74 -13.97 8.45
N ASP A 359 -30.90 -13.64 7.47
CA ASP A 359 -29.86 -14.53 6.90
C ASP A 359 -28.46 -13.92 7.19
N PRO A 360 -27.39 -14.74 7.30
CA PRO A 360 -26.15 -14.39 7.98
C PRO A 360 -25.12 -13.63 7.15
N SER A 361 -24.27 -12.92 7.88
CA SER A 361 -23.27 -11.93 7.48
C SER A 361 -22.20 -12.33 6.45
N LYS A 362 -21.80 -11.38 5.57
CA LYS A 362 -20.40 -11.01 5.28
C LYS A 362 -20.29 -9.51 4.93
N GLY A 363 -19.44 -8.79 5.67
CA GLY A 363 -19.28 -7.34 5.58
C GLY A 363 -18.19 -6.91 4.60
N VAL A 364 -18.60 -6.26 3.51
CA VAL A 364 -17.86 -5.20 2.82
C VAL A 364 -18.91 -4.15 2.47
N PRO A 365 -18.80 -2.90 2.97
CA PRO A 365 -19.78 -1.87 2.59
C PRO A 365 -19.62 -1.54 1.10
N ALA A 366 -20.75 -1.37 0.41
CA ALA A 366 -20.79 -0.93 -0.98
C ALA A 366 -20.05 0.42 -1.17
N PRO A 367 -19.52 0.74 -2.36
CA PRO A 367 -18.89 2.03 -2.61
C PRO A 367 -19.90 3.17 -2.44
N GLU A 368 -19.68 3.98 -1.41
CA GLU A 368 -20.48 5.16 -1.11
C GLU A 368 -20.03 6.29 -2.04
N LYS A 369 -20.96 6.79 -2.86
CA LYS A 369 -20.76 7.99 -3.69
C LYS A 369 -21.01 9.23 -2.83
N GLY A 370 -20.12 10.21 -2.89
CA GLY A 370 -20.24 11.47 -2.15
C GLY A 370 -19.68 11.41 -0.72
N ILE A 371 -20.11 12.36 0.11
CA ILE A 371 -19.69 12.47 1.51
C ILE A 371 -20.48 11.49 2.37
N ALA A 372 -19.77 10.65 3.12
CA ALA A 372 -20.36 9.72 4.08
C ALA A 372 -19.63 9.82 5.43
N TYR A 373 -20.40 9.73 6.51
CA TYR A 373 -19.91 9.72 7.88
C TYR A 373 -20.13 8.35 8.50
N LYS A 374 -19.12 7.82 9.20
CA LYS A 374 -19.21 6.53 9.92
C LYS A 374 -18.70 6.73 11.35
N VAL A 375 -19.11 5.86 12.28
CA VAL A 375 -18.61 5.92 13.66
C VAL A 375 -17.54 4.85 13.85
N GLN A 376 -16.30 5.25 14.08
CA GLN A 376 -15.24 4.31 14.42
C GLN A 376 -15.38 3.91 15.88
N ILE A 377 -15.44 2.60 16.14
CA ILE A 377 -15.68 2.04 17.47
C ILE A 377 -14.37 1.58 18.14
N THR A 378 -13.40 1.09 17.36
CA THR A 378 -12.06 0.73 17.84
C THR A 378 -11.10 0.56 16.66
N ALA A 379 -9.80 0.48 16.94
CA ALA A 379 -8.75 0.10 16.01
C ALA A 379 -7.81 -0.90 16.69
N ALA A 380 -7.37 -1.93 15.95
CA ALA A 380 -6.49 -2.97 16.46
C ALA A 380 -5.43 -3.37 15.42
N HIS A 381 -4.36 -4.03 15.85
CA HIS A 381 -3.35 -4.61 14.95
C HIS A 381 -3.66 -6.04 14.51
N ARG A 382 -4.68 -6.67 15.13
CA ARG A 382 -5.14 -8.03 14.80
C ARG A 382 -6.64 -7.99 14.51
N GLU A 383 -7.06 -8.78 13.54
CA GLU A 383 -8.47 -8.88 13.19
C GLU A 383 -9.20 -9.67 14.28
N VAL A 384 -10.31 -9.13 14.76
CA VAL A 384 -11.16 -9.72 15.79
C VAL A 384 -12.61 -9.70 15.32
N GLY A 385 -13.31 -10.80 15.56
CA GLY A 385 -14.67 -11.05 15.06
C GLY A 385 -15.77 -10.51 15.97
N ARG A 386 -17.02 -10.75 15.56
CA ARG A 386 -18.22 -10.31 16.30
C ARG A 386 -18.29 -10.85 17.73
N GLU A 387 -17.84 -12.09 17.95
CA GLU A 387 -17.83 -12.72 19.28
C GLU A 387 -16.93 -11.95 20.26
N TYR A 388 -15.79 -11.45 19.79
CA TYR A 388 -14.89 -10.62 20.59
C TYR A 388 -15.57 -9.31 21.01
N PHE A 389 -16.25 -8.62 20.10
CA PHE A 389 -16.98 -7.38 20.41
C PHE A 389 -18.15 -7.59 21.35
N ALA A 390 -18.89 -8.70 21.19
CA ALA A 390 -19.98 -9.07 22.07
C ALA A 390 -19.47 -9.33 23.50
N GLY A 391 -18.39 -10.11 23.65
CA GLY A 391 -17.84 -10.46 24.97
C GLY A 391 -17.07 -9.32 25.65
N ARG A 392 -16.16 -8.65 24.92
CA ARG A 392 -15.24 -7.66 25.48
C ARG A 392 -15.84 -6.26 25.59
N HIS A 393 -16.69 -5.88 24.64
CA HIS A 393 -17.21 -4.51 24.50
C HIS A 393 -18.73 -4.41 24.64
N ARG A 394 -19.42 -5.54 24.86
CA ARG A 394 -20.90 -5.64 24.89
C ARG A 394 -21.57 -5.09 23.63
N PHE A 395 -20.86 -5.14 22.49
CA PHE A 395 -21.29 -4.54 21.24
C PHE A 395 -21.79 -5.64 20.28
N HIS A 396 -23.08 -5.58 19.94
CA HIS A 396 -23.75 -6.60 19.11
C HIS A 396 -24.17 -6.09 17.73
N GLU A 397 -24.01 -4.79 17.46
CA GLU A 397 -24.39 -4.19 16.20
C GLU A 397 -23.44 -4.58 15.05
N PRO A 398 -23.89 -4.51 13.79
CA PRO A 398 -23.02 -4.70 12.65
C PRO A 398 -21.91 -3.65 12.61
N PHE A 399 -20.71 -4.09 12.24
CA PHE A 399 -19.57 -3.24 11.97
C PHE A 399 -18.91 -3.63 10.65
N SER A 400 -18.20 -2.68 10.06
CA SER A 400 -17.33 -2.82 8.89
C SER A 400 -15.88 -2.79 9.36
N ILE A 401 -15.03 -3.49 8.61
CA ILE A 401 -13.59 -3.58 8.86
C ILE A 401 -12.86 -2.84 7.73
N GLU A 402 -11.95 -1.96 8.09
CA GLU A 402 -11.11 -1.21 7.15
C GLU A 402 -9.64 -1.39 7.53
N ARG A 403 -8.79 -1.73 6.55
CA ARG A 403 -7.36 -1.90 6.76
C ARG A 403 -6.61 -0.68 6.26
N HIS A 404 -5.84 -0.04 7.12
CA HIS A 404 -5.10 1.18 6.81
C HIS A 404 -3.79 1.24 7.58
N GLU A 405 -2.65 1.27 6.89
CA GLU A 405 -1.31 1.44 7.49
C GLU A 405 -1.03 0.48 8.67
N GLY A 406 -1.38 -0.81 8.52
CA GLY A 406 -1.19 -1.82 9.58
C GLY A 406 -2.21 -1.78 10.72
N TRP A 407 -3.19 -0.87 10.67
CA TRP A 407 -4.33 -0.83 11.58
C TRP A 407 -5.57 -1.43 10.94
N ILE A 408 -6.33 -2.16 11.76
CA ILE A 408 -7.64 -2.72 11.44
C ILE A 408 -8.65 -1.87 12.20
N LYS A 409 -9.32 -0.99 11.47
CA LYS A 409 -10.29 -0.04 11.99
C LYS A 409 -11.68 -0.66 11.88
N TYR A 410 -12.45 -0.56 12.95
CA TYR A 410 -13.81 -1.04 13.01
C TYR A 410 -14.74 0.16 13.01
N THR A 411 -15.63 0.23 12.03
CA THR A 411 -16.60 1.32 11.87
C THR A 411 -18.02 0.77 11.89
N THR A 412 -18.96 1.51 12.45
CA THR A 412 -20.38 1.15 12.46
C THR A 412 -21.21 2.28 11.88
N GLY A 413 -22.29 1.90 11.21
CA GLY A 413 -23.17 2.80 10.48
C GLY A 413 -22.50 3.47 9.27
N SER A 414 -23.35 4.09 8.47
CA SER A 414 -22.96 5.00 7.39
C SER A 414 -24.07 6.01 7.21
N PHE A 415 -23.72 7.28 7.26
CA PHE A 415 -24.67 8.39 7.38
C PHE A 415 -24.33 9.48 6.36
N GLY A 416 -25.34 10.01 5.68
CA GLY A 416 -25.16 11.17 4.79
C GLY A 416 -25.00 12.49 5.55
N GLN A 417 -25.44 12.55 6.81
CA GLN A 417 -25.34 13.74 7.65
C GLN A 417 -24.43 13.54 8.86
N TYR A 418 -23.64 14.57 9.18
CA TYR A 418 -22.75 14.58 10.34
C TYR A 418 -23.53 14.41 11.65
N ARG A 419 -24.70 15.07 11.75
CA ARG A 419 -25.57 15.00 12.93
C ARG A 419 -25.96 13.55 13.26
N ASP A 420 -26.35 12.77 12.26
CA ASP A 420 -26.80 11.38 12.46
C ASP A 420 -25.65 10.49 12.94
N ALA A 421 -24.44 10.67 12.40
CA ALA A 421 -23.25 9.96 12.86
C ALA A 421 -22.86 10.37 14.29
N ARG A 422 -22.98 11.65 14.63
CA ARG A 422 -22.77 12.18 15.99
C ARG A 422 -23.79 11.59 16.96
N ASP A 423 -25.07 11.58 16.60
CA ASP A 423 -26.15 11.04 17.43
C ASP A 423 -25.97 9.54 17.65
N LYS A 424 -25.54 8.80 16.60
CA LYS A 424 -25.16 7.39 16.73
C LYS A 424 -24.01 7.20 17.72
N ARG A 425 -22.93 7.97 17.60
CA ARG A 425 -21.79 7.93 18.55
C ARG A 425 -22.27 8.17 19.99
N THR A 426 -23.10 9.19 20.21
CA THR A 426 -23.67 9.50 21.53
C THR A 426 -24.53 8.36 22.06
N ALA A 427 -25.36 7.74 21.21
CA ALA A 427 -26.18 6.60 21.57
C ALA A 427 -25.32 5.37 21.96
N LEU A 428 -24.20 5.12 21.28
CA LEU A 428 -23.28 4.03 21.63
C LEU A 428 -22.65 4.22 23.00
N VAL A 429 -22.33 5.46 23.37
CA VAL A 429 -21.82 5.79 24.71
C VAL A 429 -22.93 5.65 25.76
N ALA A 430 -24.14 6.13 25.47
CA ALA A 430 -25.29 6.06 26.39
C ALA A 430 -25.81 4.62 26.61
N ALA A 431 -25.66 3.75 25.61
CA ALA A 431 -26.03 2.33 25.69
C ALA A 431 -25.10 1.50 26.61
N GLY A 432 -24.03 2.10 27.16
CA GLY A 432 -23.15 1.45 28.12
C GLY A 432 -22.19 0.43 27.51
N HIS A 433 -21.90 0.54 26.21
CA HIS A 433 -20.86 -0.27 25.57
C HIS A 433 -19.47 0.14 26.07
N GLU A 434 -18.59 -0.82 26.33
CA GLU A 434 -17.21 -0.55 26.76
C GLU A 434 -16.29 -0.27 25.56
N LEU A 435 -16.73 0.62 24.66
CA LEU A 435 -15.97 1.00 23.48
C LEU A 435 -14.89 2.05 23.83
N PRO A 436 -13.65 1.89 23.35
CA PRO A 436 -12.55 2.82 23.65
C PRO A 436 -12.72 4.13 22.87
N GLY A 437 -13.58 5.02 23.37
CA GLY A 437 -13.76 6.37 22.84
C GLY A 437 -14.23 6.42 21.38
N PRO A 438 -15.46 6.00 21.06
CA PRO A 438 -15.97 6.02 19.70
C PRO A 438 -16.03 7.45 19.15
N PHE A 439 -15.67 7.64 17.88
CA PHE A 439 -15.66 8.95 17.23
C PHE A 439 -16.14 8.92 15.78
N VAL A 440 -16.58 10.08 15.28
CA VAL A 440 -17.09 10.23 13.92
C VAL A 440 -15.93 10.35 12.94
N THR A 441 -16.07 9.68 11.81
CA THR A 441 -15.09 9.61 10.72
C THR A 441 -15.79 9.95 9.41
N ALA A 442 -15.07 10.55 8.47
CA ALA A 442 -15.66 11.02 7.22
C ALA A 442 -14.92 10.47 6.00
N TYR A 443 -15.68 10.28 4.92
CA TYR A 443 -15.24 9.72 3.66
C TYR A 443 -15.82 10.54 2.52
N ASN A 444 -15.04 10.71 1.45
CA ASN A 444 -15.48 11.26 0.19
C ASN A 444 -15.20 10.23 -0.90
N ASN A 445 -16.24 9.69 -1.52
CA ASN A 445 -16.14 8.62 -2.53
C ASN A 445 -15.34 7.40 -2.02
N GLY A 446 -15.54 7.04 -0.75
CA GLY A 446 -14.83 5.94 -0.09
C GLY A 446 -13.39 6.24 0.35
N VAL A 447 -12.84 7.42 0.05
CA VAL A 447 -11.53 7.88 0.54
C VAL A 447 -11.72 8.61 1.86
N ARG A 448 -10.94 8.26 2.88
CA ARG A 448 -10.97 8.90 4.21
C ARG A 448 -10.54 10.37 4.08
N ILE A 449 -11.33 11.29 4.62
CA ILE A 449 -11.03 12.73 4.71
C ILE A 449 -11.25 13.22 6.14
N THR A 450 -10.85 14.46 6.44
CA THR A 450 -11.13 15.04 7.76
C THR A 450 -12.62 15.36 7.93
N VAL A 451 -13.15 15.32 9.15
CA VAL A 451 -14.57 15.70 9.40
C VAL A 451 -14.81 17.16 9.02
N GLN A 452 -13.85 18.04 9.30
CA GLN A 452 -13.92 19.45 8.91
C GLN A 452 -14.00 19.63 7.39
N GLU A 453 -13.15 18.92 6.65
CA GLU A 453 -13.20 18.91 5.17
C GLU A 453 -14.53 18.38 4.66
N ALA A 454 -15.06 17.30 5.24
CA ALA A 454 -16.35 16.75 4.87
C ALA A 454 -17.50 17.73 5.11
N LEU A 455 -17.48 18.46 6.23
CA LEU A 455 -18.47 19.49 6.54
C LEU A 455 -18.40 20.66 5.55
N MET A 456 -17.18 21.10 5.17
CA MET A 456 -17.00 22.14 4.15
C MET A 456 -17.51 21.68 2.78
N LEU A 457 -17.19 20.45 2.36
CA LEU A 457 -17.60 19.90 1.06
C LEU A 457 -19.10 19.61 0.97
N SER A 458 -19.72 19.23 2.08
CA SER A 458 -21.17 18.93 2.14
C SER A 458 -22.04 20.13 2.49
N GLY A 459 -21.46 21.26 2.91
CA GLY A 459 -22.19 22.43 3.40
C GLY A 459 -22.91 22.20 4.74
N GLN A 460 -22.49 21.20 5.50
CA GLN A 460 -23.12 20.84 6.78
C GLN A 460 -22.43 21.54 7.97
N SER A 461 -23.20 21.82 9.02
CA SER A 461 -22.69 22.49 10.22
C SER A 461 -22.19 21.50 11.27
N TRP A 462 -21.15 21.91 12.00
CA TRP A 462 -20.72 21.21 13.20
C TRP A 462 -21.80 21.30 14.29
N VAL A 463 -22.12 20.16 14.89
CA VAL A 463 -23.01 20.05 16.05
C VAL A 463 -22.22 19.39 17.17
N GLN A 464 -22.13 20.04 18.34
CA GLN A 464 -21.51 19.46 19.55
C GLN A 464 -22.32 18.27 20.02
#